data_AF-A0A415CFG8-F1
#
_entry.id   AF-A0A415CFG8-F1
#
_cell.length_a   1.000
_cell.length_b   1.000
_cell.length_c   1.000
_cell.angle_alpha   90.00
_cell.angle_beta   90.00
_cell.angle_gamma   90.00
#
_symmetry.space_group_name_H-M   'P 1'
#
loop_
_entity.id
_entity.type
_entity.pdbx_description
1 polymer ?
#
loop_
_entity_poly.entity_id
_entity_poly.type
_entity_poly.pdbx_seq_one_letter_code
_entity_poly.pdbx_strand_id
1 'polypeptide(L)'
;MKQLPQEIRKNRLNCQRQIGMLRLFFYVATAGSFAAGASDMVDNAVASALGNFGILLILYRLYVLGPLLVARSSLGNDRWVDAEAQWVEDNYPWLDTVGKAGWGLLVVGVVLQMFLGIA
;
A
#
# COMPACT_ATOMS: atom_id res chain seq x y z
N MET A 1 -15.64 13.15 -0.46
CA MET A 1 -14.82 12.70 0.69
C MET A 1 -15.54 13.11 1.95
N LYS A 2 -15.83 12.18 2.87
CA LYS A 2 -16.51 12.47 4.13
C LYS A 2 -15.56 13.23 5.07
N GLN A 3 -16.08 14.20 5.82
CA GLN A 3 -15.26 14.91 6.82
C GLN A 3 -14.69 13.93 7.85
N LEU A 4 -13.46 14.17 8.28
CA LEU A 4 -12.81 13.34 9.29
C LEU A 4 -13.52 13.53 10.64
N PRO A 5 -13.95 12.47 11.34
CA PRO A 5 -14.45 12.56 12.71
C PRO A 5 -13.43 13.28 13.61
N GLN A 6 -13.90 14.12 14.52
CA GLN A 6 -13.00 14.94 15.35
C GLN A 6 -12.04 14.11 16.20
N GLU A 7 -12.49 12.94 16.68
CA GLU A 7 -11.66 12.03 17.47
C GLU A 7 -10.50 11.45 16.64
N ILE A 8 -10.78 11.00 15.41
CA ILE A 8 -9.76 10.50 14.48
C ILE A 8 -8.76 11.62 14.17
N ARG A 9 -9.25 12.85 13.97
CA ARG A 9 -8.38 14.00 13.65
C ARG A 9 -7.39 14.28 14.77
N LYS A 10 -7.83 14.22 16.02
CA LYS A 10 -6.98 14.42 17.20
C LYS A 10 -5.92 13.32 17.31
N ASN A 11 -6.29 12.06 17.11
CA ASN A 11 -5.34 10.94 17.17
C ASN A 11 -4.30 11.00 16.03
N ARG A 12 -4.74 11.32 14.81
CA ARG A 12 -3.82 11.52 13.67
C ARG A 12 -2.86 12.69 13.89
N LEU A 13 -3.28 13.76 14.58
CA LEU A 13 -2.40 14.88 14.94
C LEU A 13 -1.34 14.44 15.96
N ASN A 14 -1.73 13.71 17.01
CA ASN A 14 -0.80 13.19 18.01
C ASN A 14 0.25 12.25 17.39
N CYS A 15 -0.16 11.43 16.43
CA CYS A 15 0.71 10.50 15.71
C CYS A 15 1.20 11.03 14.36
N GLN A 16 1.07 12.32 14.07
CA GLN A 16 1.34 12.88 12.74
C GLN A 16 2.75 12.59 12.25
N ARG A 17 3.74 12.63 13.16
CA ARG A 17 5.14 12.35 12.83
C ARG A 17 5.35 10.88 12.42
N GLN A 18 4.73 9.94 13.12
CA GLN A 18 4.81 8.51 12.80
C GLN A 18 4.10 8.22 11.47
N ILE A 19 2.90 8.77 11.27
CA ILE A 19 2.14 8.65 10.02
C ILE A 19 2.93 9.24 8.85
N GLY A 20 3.52 10.42 9.03
CA GLY A 20 4.33 11.09 8.02
C GLY A 20 5.57 10.29 7.64
N MET A 21 6.30 9.75 8.62
CA MET A 21 7.48 8.92 8.38
C MET A 21 7.13 7.63 7.65
N LEU A 22 6.05 6.96 8.06
CA LEU A 22 5.56 5.73 7.42
C LEU A 22 5.11 5.99 5.98
N ARG A 23 4.40 7.10 5.74
CA ARG A 23 4.02 7.53 4.39
C ARG A 23 5.24 7.85 3.53
N LEU A 24 6.25 8.50 4.08
CA LEU A 24 7.49 8.79 3.34
C LEU A 24 8.19 7.50 2.94
N PHE A 25 8.29 6.53 3.87
CA PHE A 25 8.86 5.22 3.58
C PHE A 25 8.13 4.52 2.44
N PHE A 26 6.80 4.41 2.52
CA PHE A 26 6.02 3.78 1.45
C PHE A 26 6.08 4.55 0.14
N TYR A 27 6.16 5.89 0.18
CA TYR A 27 6.32 6.70 -1.03
C TYR A 27 7.64 6.40 -1.74
N VAL A 28 8.76 6.42 -1.01
CA VAL A 28 10.08 6.10 -1.57
C VAL A 28 10.11 4.67 -2.11
N ALA A 29 9.58 3.71 -1.36
CA ALA A 29 9.48 2.33 -1.80
C ALA A 29 8.63 2.19 -3.07
N THR A 30 7.49 2.88 -3.15
CA THR A 30 6.61 2.88 -4.33
C THR A 30 7.34 3.42 -5.55
N ALA A 31 8.10 4.52 -5.40
CA ALA A 31 8.91 5.08 -6.47
C ALA A 31 10.01 4.12 -6.92
N GLY A 32 10.66 3.42 -5.98
CA GLY A 32 11.65 2.39 -6.27
C GLY A 32 11.07 1.22 -7.07
N SER A 33 9.92 0.67 -6.64
CA SER A 33 9.23 -0.40 -7.37
C SER A 33 8.76 0.04 -8.75
N PHE A 34 8.32 1.30 -8.92
CA PHE A 34 7.98 1.84 -10.23
C PHE A 34 9.20 1.91 -11.15
N ALA A 35 10.32 2.45 -10.65
CA ALA A 35 11.56 2.55 -11.42
C ALA A 35 12.09 1.17 -11.84
N ALA A 36 12.07 0.20 -10.92
CA ALA A 36 12.46 -1.18 -11.20
C ALA A 36 11.54 -1.82 -12.25
N GLY A 37 10.22 -1.71 -12.07
CA GLY A 37 9.26 -2.26 -13.04
C GLY A 37 9.33 -1.62 -14.43
N ALA A 38 9.64 -0.32 -14.49
CA ALA A 38 9.85 0.38 -15.75
C ALA A 38 11.16 -0.04 -16.43
N SER A 39 12.24 -0.23 -15.67
CA SER A 39 13.51 -0.75 -16.20
C SER A 39 13.34 -2.16 -16.76
N ASP A 40 12.67 -3.04 -16.01
CA ASP A 40 12.42 -4.41 -16.43
C ASP A 40 11.58 -4.49 -17.71
N MET A 41 10.61 -3.59 -17.90
CA MET A 41 9.86 -3.49 -19.16
C MET A 41 10.74 -3.09 -20.34
N VAL A 42 11.72 -2.21 -20.14
CA VAL A 42 12.69 -1.82 -21.18
C VAL A 42 13.61 -3.00 -21.54
N ASP A 43 14.00 -3.79 -20.54
CA ASP A 43 14.85 -4.96 -20.71
C ASP A 43 14.08 -6.22 -21.19
N ASN A 44 12.79 -6.09 -21.51
CA ASN A 44 11.87 -7.19 -21.83
C ASN A 44 11.79 -8.27 -20.72
N ALA A 45 12.11 -7.91 -19.48
CA ALA A 45 12.00 -8.75 -18.30
C ALA A 45 10.56 -8.71 -17.75
N VAL A 46 9.61 -9.25 -18.52
CA VAL A 46 8.16 -9.07 -18.29
C VAL A 46 7.72 -9.68 -16.95
N ALA A 47 8.30 -10.80 -16.53
CA ALA A 47 7.93 -11.44 -15.27
C ALA A 47 8.40 -10.61 -14.07
N SER A 48 9.65 -10.12 -14.11
CA SER A 48 10.20 -9.20 -13.10
C SER A 48 9.41 -7.89 -13.04
N ALA A 49 9.06 -7.32 -14.19
CA ALA A 49 8.26 -6.11 -14.28
C ALA A 49 6.88 -6.28 -13.65
N LEU A 50 6.18 -7.40 -13.92
CA LEU A 50 4.88 -7.71 -13.31
C LEU A 50 4.99 -7.84 -11.79
N GLY A 51 6.06 -8.46 -11.29
CA GLY A 51 6.37 -8.52 -9.87
C GLY A 51 6.52 -7.12 -9.26
N ASN A 52 7.31 -6.26 -9.90
CA ASN A 52 7.58 -4.90 -9.45
C ASN A 52 6.33 -3.99 -9.48
N PHE A 53 5.50 -4.09 -10.52
CA PHE A 53 4.20 -3.41 -10.55
C PHE A 53 3.22 -3.97 -9.53
N GLY A 54 3.26 -5.27 -9.25
CA GLY A 54 2.49 -5.88 -8.16
C GLY A 54 2.86 -5.29 -6.79
N ILE A 55 4.17 -5.21 -6.51
CA ILE A 55 4.71 -4.59 -5.28
C ILE A 55 4.31 -3.11 -5.20
N LEU A 56 4.38 -2.37 -6.31
CA LEU A 56 3.96 -0.98 -6.38
C LEU A 56 2.51 -0.78 -5.90
N LEU A 57 1.58 -1.61 -6.38
CA LEU A 57 0.17 -1.51 -5.99
C LEU A 57 -0.03 -1.83 -4.50
N ILE A 58 0.71 -2.80 -3.96
CA ILE A 58 0.69 -3.14 -2.53
C ILE A 58 1.23 -1.97 -1.71
N LEU A 59 2.36 -1.38 -2.10
CA LEU A 59 2.96 -0.25 -1.40
C LEU A 59 2.08 1.00 -1.46
N TYR A 60 1.43 1.26 -2.58
CA TYR A 60 0.45 2.33 -2.70
C TYR A 60 -0.72 2.13 -1.73
N ARG A 61 -1.25 0.91 -1.62
CA ARG A 61 -2.28 0.58 -0.62
C ARG A 61 -1.78 0.88 0.80
N LEU A 62 -0.57 0.46 1.14
CA LEU A 62 0.02 0.70 2.47
C LEU A 62 0.27 2.19 2.75
N TYR A 63 0.65 2.96 1.73
CA TYR A 63 0.79 4.42 1.82
C TYR A 63 -0.53 5.09 2.24
N VAL A 64 -1.64 4.73 1.58
CA VAL A 64 -2.96 5.27 1.91
C VAL A 64 -3.41 4.81 3.31
N LEU A 65 -3.16 3.54 3.64
CA LEU A 65 -3.44 2.94 4.95
C LEU A 65 -2.48 3.37 6.07
N GLY A 66 -1.51 4.23 5.81
CA GLY A 66 -0.52 4.68 6.80
C GLY A 66 -1.10 5.10 8.16
N PRO A 67 -2.17 5.92 8.21
CA PRO A 67 -2.84 6.26 9.47
C PRO A 67 -3.43 5.06 10.21
N LEU A 68 -4.04 4.10 9.50
CA LEU A 68 -4.59 2.87 10.07
C LEU A 68 -3.50 1.95 10.61
N LEU A 69 -2.37 1.84 9.92
CA LEU A 69 -1.22 1.06 10.39
C LEU A 69 -0.66 1.62 11.70
N VAL A 70 -0.56 2.95 11.80
CA VAL A 70 -0.13 3.60 13.03
C VAL A 70 -1.18 3.43 14.14
N ALA A 71 -2.47 3.55 13.83
CA ALA A 71 -3.54 3.27 14.77
C ALA A 71 -3.44 1.84 15.34
N ARG A 72 -3.23 0.84 14.47
CA ARG A 72 -3.05 -0.57 14.86
C ARG A 72 -1.79 -0.80 15.70
N SER A 73 -0.75 0.01 15.49
CA SER A 73 0.47 -0.05 16.31
C SER A 73 0.31 0.61 17.68
N SER A 74 -0.72 1.43 17.87
CA SER A 74 -1.01 2.08 19.14
C SER A 74 -1.79 1.13 20.06
N LEU A 75 -1.08 0.55 21.03
CA LEU A 75 -1.66 -0.36 22.01
C LEU A 75 -2.81 0.29 22.79
N GLY A 76 -3.99 -0.33 22.74
CA GLY A 76 -5.12 -0.03 23.63
C GLY A 76 -6.18 0.95 23.12
N ASN A 77 -6.20 1.29 21.83
CA ASN A 77 -7.23 2.17 21.26
C ASN A 77 -8.00 1.51 20.11
N ASP A 78 -8.62 0.36 20.39
CA ASP A 78 -9.41 -0.41 19.41
C ASP A 78 -10.50 0.44 18.74
N ARG A 79 -11.12 1.36 19.50
CA ARG A 79 -12.10 2.32 18.96
C ARG A 79 -11.51 3.22 17.88
N TRP A 80 -10.26 3.65 18.03
CA TRP A 80 -9.58 4.42 17.00
C TRP A 80 -9.26 3.56 15.78
N VAL A 81 -8.80 2.32 15.97
CA VAL A 81 -8.54 1.38 14.87
C VAL A 81 -9.80 1.13 14.06
N ASP A 82 -10.93 0.85 14.71
CA ASP A 82 -12.20 0.57 14.06
C ASP A 82 -12.74 1.80 13.32
N ALA A 83 -12.69 2.97 13.95
CA ALA A 83 -13.14 4.22 13.32
C ALA A 83 -12.27 4.59 12.10
N GLU A 84 -10.96 4.36 12.17
CA GLU A 84 -10.02 4.58 11.07
C GLU A 84 -10.24 3.58 9.93
N ALA A 85 -10.50 2.30 10.25
CA ALA A 85 -10.82 1.27 9.28
C ALA A 85 -12.12 1.59 8.52
N GLN A 86 -13.19 1.92 9.27
CA GLN A 86 -14.47 2.28 8.69
C GLN A 86 -14.37 3.55 7.81
N TRP A 87 -13.61 4.56 8.25
CA TRP A 87 -13.39 5.75 7.45
C TRP A 87 -12.64 5.46 6.15
N VAL A 88 -11.66 4.54 6.18
CA VAL A 88 -10.95 4.11 4.97
C VAL A 88 -11.87 3.36 4.02
N GLU A 89 -12.67 2.41 4.49
CA GLU A 89 -13.62 1.67 3.65
C GLU A 89 -14.61 2.61 2.97
N ASP A 90 -15.12 3.59 3.73
CA ASP A 90 -16.07 4.58 3.22
C ASP A 90 -15.48 5.53 2.15
N ASN A 91 -14.20 5.89 2.27
CA ASN A 91 -13.57 6.86 1.37
C ASN A 91 -12.77 6.21 0.23
N TYR A 92 -12.36 4.96 0.39
CA TYR A 92 -11.51 4.23 -0.53
C TYR A 92 -11.96 2.77 -0.70
N PRO A 93 -13.19 2.52 -1.19
CA PRO A 93 -13.70 1.15 -1.39
C PRO A 93 -12.88 0.34 -2.39
N TRP A 94 -12.16 1.02 -3.28
CA TRP A 94 -11.30 0.41 -4.30
C TRP A 94 -9.93 -0.03 -3.76
N LEU A 95 -9.52 0.37 -2.55
CA LEU A 95 -8.21 0.02 -1.99
C LEU A 95 -8.02 -1.50 -1.84
N ASP A 96 -9.10 -2.22 -1.53
CA ASP A 96 -9.06 -3.67 -1.44
C ASP A 96 -8.82 -4.32 -2.80
N THR A 97 -9.49 -3.82 -3.84
CA THR A 97 -9.28 -4.25 -5.23
C THR A 97 -7.85 -3.98 -5.68
N VAL A 98 -7.28 -2.82 -5.35
CA VAL A 98 -5.87 -2.49 -5.67
C VAL A 98 -4.91 -3.44 -4.97
N GLY A 99 -5.16 -3.77 -3.70
CA GLY A 99 -4.37 -4.76 -2.97
C GLY A 99 -4.42 -6.14 -3.63
N LYS A 100 -5.63 -6.61 -3.98
CA LYS A 100 -5.83 -7.88 -4.68
C LYS A 100 -5.17 -7.91 -6.06
N ALA A 101 -5.27 -6.83 -6.81
CA ALA A 101 -4.60 -6.68 -8.10
C ALA A 101 -3.08 -6.73 -7.96
N GLY A 102 -2.52 -6.04 -6.94
CA GLY A 102 -1.10 -6.08 -6.64
C GLY A 102 -0.59 -7.48 -6.32
N TRP A 103 -1.29 -8.21 -5.45
CA TRP A 103 -0.97 -9.61 -5.16
C TRP A 103 -1.14 -10.51 -6.37
N GLY A 104 -2.19 -10.32 -7.18
CA GLY A 104 -2.39 -11.06 -8.42
C GLY A 104 -1.24 -10.89 -9.40
N LEU A 105 -0.80 -9.66 -9.64
CA LEU A 105 0.35 -9.37 -10.51
C LEU A 105 1.65 -9.98 -9.98
N LEU A 106 1.87 -9.93 -8.66
CA LEU A 106 3.04 -10.52 -8.02
C LEU A 106 3.05 -12.05 -8.19
N VAL A 107 1.92 -12.72 -7.92
CA VAL A 107 1.80 -14.17 -8.10
C VAL A 107 2.00 -14.56 -9.57
N VAL A 108 1.40 -13.83 -10.50
CA VAL A 108 1.60 -14.07 -11.93
C VAL A 108 3.07 -13.92 -12.32
N GLY A 109 3.74 -12.84 -11.87
CA GLY A 109 5.17 -12.65 -12.11
C GLY A 109 6.02 -13.81 -11.61
N VAL A 110 5.80 -14.25 -10.37
CA VAL A 110 6.52 -15.40 -9.77
C VAL A 110 6.26 -16.69 -10.54
N VAL A 111 5.01 -16.96 -10.94
CA VAL A 111 4.66 -18.16 -11.70
C VAL A 111 5.30 -18.15 -13.08
N LEU A 112 5.27 -17.02 -13.79
CA LEU A 112 5.93 -16.87 -15.08
C LEU A 112 7.45 -17.11 -14.96
N GLN A 113 8.07 -16.55 -13.92
CA GLN A 113 9.50 -16.70 -13.68
C GLN A 113 9.88 -18.15 -13.31
N MET A 114 9.11 -18.80 -12.43
CA MET A 114 9.39 -20.16 -11.97
C MET A 114 9.11 -21.23 -13.02
N PHE A 115 8.02 -21.12 -13.78
CA PHE A 115 7.54 -22.22 -14.64
C PHE A 115 7.83 -22.03 -16.12
N LEU A 116 8.03 -20.79 -16.59
CA LEU A 116 8.23 -20.50 -18.01
C LEU A 116 9.63 -19.96 -18.32
N GLY A 117 10.46 -19.73 -17.30
CA GLY A 117 11.82 -19.19 -17.50
C GLY A 117 11.83 -17.80 -18.14
N ILE A 118 10.69 -17.11 -18.13
CA ILE A 118 10.55 -15.73 -18.60
C ILE A 118 11.12 -14.85 -17.49
N ALA A 119 12.25 -14.20 -17.75
CA ALA A 119 12.76 -13.13 -16.91
C ALA A 119 11.84 -11.90 -17.02
#